data_AF-A0A9P5YTG4-F1
#
_entry.id   AF-A0A9P5YTG4-F1
#
_cell.length_a   1.000
_cell.length_b   1.000
_cell.length_c   1.000
_cell.angle_alpha   90.00
_cell.angle_beta   90.00
_cell.angle_gamma   90.00
#
_symmetry.space_group_name_H-M   'P 1'
#
loop_
_entity.id
_entity.type
_entity.pdbx_description
1 polymer ?
#
loop_
_entity_poly.entity_id
_entity_poly.type
_entity_poly.pdbx_seq_one_letter_code
_entity_poly.pdbx_strand_id
1 'polypeptide(L)'
;MAAAAFVINSVALAVQIYARSYYDKTPHHTSILTGEMWVTELLNGHPDRIKSALGMRHNVFLALVQTLGNMGLQPSRYISLEEHVAIFLY
;
A
#
# COMPACT_ATOMS: atom_id res chain seq x y z
N MET A 1 1.63 -1.13 47.60
CA MET A 1 2.78 -0.60 46.81
C MET A 1 3.13 -1.52 45.63
N ALA A 2 3.27 -2.84 45.82
CA ALA A 2 3.61 -3.78 44.73
C ALA A 2 2.56 -3.87 43.58
N ALA A 3 1.27 -3.88 43.90
CA ALA A 3 0.21 -3.95 42.89
C ALA A 3 0.18 -2.71 41.96
N ALA A 4 0.36 -1.51 42.52
CA ALA A 4 0.42 -0.28 41.74
C ALA A 4 1.65 -0.25 40.81
N ALA A 5 2.82 -0.67 41.30
CA ALA A 5 4.02 -0.79 40.48
C ALA A 5 3.85 -1.82 39.35
N PHE A 6 3.19 -2.95 39.62
CA PHE A 6 2.88 -3.95 38.61
C PHE A 6 1.99 -3.38 37.49
N VAL A 7 0.92 -2.67 37.85
CA VAL A 7 0.01 -2.03 36.88
C VAL A 7 0.74 -0.97 36.05
N ILE A 8 1.55 -0.11 36.69
CA ILE A 8 2.32 0.93 35.97
C ILE A 8 3.29 0.29 34.97
N ASN A 9 4.04 -0.73 35.38
CA ASN A 9 5.00 -1.40 34.52
C ASN A 9 4.33 -2.12 33.33
N SER A 10 3.17 -2.74 33.56
CA SER A 10 2.44 -3.43 32.50
C SER A 10 1.82 -2.44 31.50
N VAL A 11 1.30 -1.30 31.95
CA VAL A 11 0.82 -0.22 31.07
C VAL A 11 1.98 0.38 30.27
N ALA A 12 3.11 0.68 30.92
CA ALA A 12 4.28 1.23 30.24
C ALA A 12 4.82 0.27 29.15
N LEU A 13 4.86 -1.04 29.44
CA LEU A 13 5.26 -2.04 28.47
C LEU A 13 4.28 -2.14 27.29
N ALA A 14 2.97 -2.12 27.55
CA ALA A 14 1.95 -2.15 26.49
C ALA A 14 2.07 -0.92 25.57
N VAL A 15 2.28 0.26 26.15
CA VAL A 15 2.53 1.51 25.39
C VAL A 15 3.79 1.38 24.55
N GLN A 16 4.88 0.86 25.11
CA GLN A 16 6.13 0.65 24.36
C GLN A 16 5.97 -0.33 23.20
N ILE A 17 5.27 -1.45 23.40
CA ILE A 17 5.01 -2.44 22.34
C ILE A 17 4.18 -1.82 21.23
N TYR A 18 3.11 -1.10 21.57
CA TYR A 18 2.27 -0.43 20.60
C TYR A 18 3.06 0.65 19.84
N ALA A 19 3.75 1.53 20.56
CA ALA A 19 4.57 2.59 19.98
C ALA A 19 5.65 2.02 19.05
N ARG A 20 6.28 0.91 19.43
CA ARG A 20 7.32 0.26 18.62
C ARG A 20 6.80 -0.12 17.24
N SER A 21 5.58 -0.65 17.12
CA SER A 21 5.00 -0.97 15.81
C SER A 21 4.84 0.25 14.88
N TYR A 22 4.75 1.45 15.46
CA TYR A 22 4.61 2.71 14.72
C TYR A 22 5.94 3.30 14.26
N TYR A 23 6.99 3.15 15.08
CA TYR A 23 8.32 3.70 14.81
C TYR A 23 9.25 2.70 14.08
N ASP A 24 9.17 1.41 14.45
CA ASP A 24 10.02 0.34 13.96
C ASP A 24 9.32 -0.36 12.77
N LYS A 25 9.10 0.41 11.69
CA LYS A 25 8.39 -0.09 10.51
C LYS A 25 9.24 -1.13 9.78
N THR A 26 8.73 -2.37 9.71
CA THR A 26 9.32 -3.38 8.82
C THR A 26 8.90 -3.07 7.38
N PRO A 27 9.85 -2.94 6.42
CA PRO A 27 9.50 -2.72 5.02
C PRO A 27 8.63 -3.89 4.51
N HIS A 28 7.43 -3.57 4.03
CA HIS A 28 6.48 -4.57 3.52
C HIS A 28 6.72 -4.89 2.04
N HIS A 29 7.16 -3.90 1.25
CA HIS A 29 7.42 -4.04 -0.18
C HIS A 29 8.93 -4.11 -0.45
N THR A 30 9.53 -5.26 -0.15
CA THR A 30 10.96 -5.53 -0.42
C THR A 30 11.20 -6.04 -1.85
N SER A 31 10.24 -5.86 -2.75
CA SER A 31 10.39 -6.27 -4.13
C SER A 31 11.54 -5.52 -4.79
N ILE A 32 12.27 -6.20 -5.68
CA ILE A 32 13.30 -5.58 -6.51
C ILE A 32 12.70 -4.63 -7.56
N LEU A 33 11.40 -4.79 -7.85
CA LEU A 33 10.69 -3.96 -8.82
C LEU A 33 10.35 -2.61 -8.22
N THR A 34 10.57 -1.55 -9.00
CA THR A 34 9.92 -0.25 -8.72
C THR A 34 8.41 -0.39 -8.87
N GLY A 35 7.63 0.53 -8.29
CA GLY A 35 6.18 0.50 -8.43
C GLY A 35 5.74 0.52 -9.90
N GLU A 36 6.33 1.39 -10.72
CA GLU A 36 6.12 1.42 -12.17
C GLU A 36 6.41 0.06 -12.86
N MET A 37 7.52 -0.60 -12.51
CA MET A 37 7.85 -1.91 -13.07
C MET A 37 6.85 -2.98 -12.66
N TRP A 38 6.39 -2.94 -11.40
CA TRP A 38 5.37 -3.84 -10.91
C TRP A 38 4.02 -3.61 -11.59
N VAL A 39 3.59 -2.36 -11.78
CA VAL A 39 2.37 -2.01 -12.52
C VAL A 39 2.48 -2.49 -13.97
N THR A 40 3.63 -2.28 -14.61
CA THR A 40 3.89 -2.76 -15.97
C THR A 40 3.77 -4.29 -16.05
N GLU A 41 4.35 -5.03 -15.11
CA GLU A 41 4.20 -6.49 -15.04
C GLU A 41 2.73 -6.89 -14.80
N LEU A 42 2.02 -6.14 -13.97
CA LEU A 42 0.62 -6.42 -13.63
C LEU A 42 -0.31 -6.25 -14.84
N LEU A 43 -0.09 -5.21 -15.66
CA LEU A 43 -0.89 -4.91 -16.84
C LEU A 43 -0.57 -5.83 -18.02
N ASN A 44 0.71 -6.18 -18.21
CA ASN A 44 1.15 -7.03 -19.32
C ASN A 44 1.18 -8.53 -19.00
N GLY A 45 0.96 -8.88 -17.73
CA GLY A 45 0.98 -10.25 -17.25
C GLY A 45 -0.31 -11.02 -17.50
N HIS A 46 -0.52 -12.09 -16.73
CA HIS A 46 -1.73 -12.89 -16.86
C HIS A 46 -2.99 -12.06 -16.48
N PRO A 47 -4.07 -12.07 -17.28
CA PRO A 47 -5.26 -11.24 -17.04
C PRO A 47 -5.93 -11.40 -15.67
N ASP A 48 -5.76 -12.56 -15.03
CA ASP A 48 -6.29 -12.79 -13.67
C ASP A 48 -5.42 -12.19 -12.55
N ARG A 49 -4.13 -11.88 -12.81
CA ARG A 49 -3.24 -11.32 -11.78
C ARG A 49 -3.73 -9.98 -11.28
N ILE A 50 -4.19 -9.11 -12.17
CA ILE A 50 -4.74 -7.80 -11.78
C ILE A 50 -6.03 -7.93 -10.96
N LYS A 51 -6.84 -8.96 -11.22
CA LYS A 51 -8.02 -9.24 -10.40
C LYS A 51 -7.62 -9.70 -8.99
N SER A 52 -6.61 -10.54 -8.89
CA SER A 52 -6.10 -10.99 -7.59
C SER A 52 -5.41 -9.85 -6.81
N ALA A 53 -4.71 -8.95 -7.51
CA ALA A 53 -3.97 -7.86 -6.89
C ALA A 53 -4.83 -6.64 -6.53
N LEU A 54 -5.69 -6.19 -7.45
CA LEU A 54 -6.46 -4.94 -7.32
C LEU A 54 -7.97 -5.17 -7.17
N GLY A 55 -8.42 -6.43 -7.12
CA GLY A 55 -9.83 -6.78 -6.98
C GLY A 55 -10.70 -6.56 -8.24
N MET A 56 -10.11 -6.17 -9.37
CA MET A 56 -10.85 -5.84 -10.60
C MET A 56 -10.16 -6.34 -11.87
N ARG A 57 -10.93 -6.47 -12.96
CA ARG A 57 -10.39 -6.90 -14.26
C ARG A 57 -9.55 -5.80 -14.90
N HIS A 58 -8.63 -6.20 -15.77
CA HIS A 58 -7.72 -5.30 -16.49
C HIS A 58 -8.43 -4.12 -17.18
N ASN A 59 -9.49 -4.40 -17.94
CA ASN A 59 -10.27 -3.37 -18.64
C ASN A 59 -10.97 -2.39 -17.69
N VAL A 60 -11.43 -2.87 -16.52
CA VAL A 60 -12.07 -2.03 -15.50
C VAL A 60 -11.05 -1.08 -14.87
N PHE A 61 -9.84 -1.58 -14.59
CA PHE A 61 -8.75 -0.76 -14.08
C PHE A 61 -8.37 0.35 -15.06
N LEU A 62 -8.16 0.04 -16.35
CA LEU A 62 -7.85 1.06 -17.35
C LEU A 62 -8.96 2.10 -17.51
N ALA A 63 -10.23 1.67 -17.47
CA ALA A 63 -11.36 2.59 -17.51
C ALA A 63 -11.38 3.52 -16.29
N LEU A 64 -11.04 3.02 -15.11
CA LEU A 64 -10.92 3.82 -13.89
C LEU A 64 -9.79 4.85 -14.01
N VAL A 65 -8.59 4.43 -14.44
CA VAL A 65 -7.43 5.31 -14.66
C VAL A 65 -7.79 6.43 -15.63
N GLN A 66 -8.39 6.09 -16.77
CA GLN A 66 -8.83 7.07 -17.77
C GLN A 66 -9.87 8.03 -17.21
N THR A 67 -10.86 7.53 -16.46
CA THR A 67 -11.90 8.36 -15.84
C THR A 67 -11.31 9.36 -14.85
N LEU A 68 -10.38 8.92 -14.01
CA LEU A 68 -9.70 9.79 -13.06
C LEU A 68 -8.82 10.83 -13.76
N GLY A 69 -8.10 10.43 -14.82
CA GLY A 69 -7.35 11.35 -15.67
C GLY A 69 -8.23 12.45 -16.26
N ASN A 70 -9.42 12.07 -16.77
CA ASN A 70 -10.41 13.02 -17.29
C ASN A 70 -10.99 13.94 -16.20
N MET A 71 -11.03 13.50 -14.94
CA MET A 71 -11.44 14.32 -13.79
C MET A 71 -10.32 15.23 -13.27
N GLY A 72 -9.12 15.17 -13.85
CA GLY A 72 -8.00 16.03 -13.53
C GLY A 72 -6.93 15.39 -12.65
N LEU A 73 -6.99 14.08 -12.39
CA LEU A 73 -5.87 13.37 -11.79
C LEU A 73 -4.68 13.40 -12.77
N GLN A 74 -3.54 13.91 -12.32
CA GLN A 74 -2.33 14.03 -13.13
C GLN A 74 -1.25 13.08 -12.60
N PRO A 75 -0.39 12.54 -13.48
CA PRO A 75 0.82 11.88 -13.05
C PRO A 75 1.73 12.87 -12.29
N SER A 76 2.60 12.35 -11.43
CA SER A 76 3.64 13.15 -10.77
C SER A 76 4.96 13.08 -11.53
N ARG A 77 6.01 13.75 -11.02
CA ARG A 77 7.35 13.71 -11.64
C ARG A 77 7.91 12.28 -11.80
N TYR A 78 7.53 11.36 -10.92
CA TYR A 78 8.10 10.01 -10.86
C TYR A 78 7.06 8.89 -10.76
N ILE A 79 5.77 9.21 -10.81
CA ILE A 79 4.68 8.24 -10.61
C ILE A 79 3.68 8.43 -11.74
N SER A 80 3.45 7.37 -12.52
CA SER A 80 2.45 7.35 -13.59
C SER A 80 1.03 7.43 -13.04
N LEU A 81 0.04 7.67 -13.91
CA LEU A 81 -1.35 7.72 -13.48
C LEU A 81 -1.82 6.33 -13.02
N GLU A 82 -1.40 5.30 -13.74
CA GLU A 82 -1.62 3.89 -13.46
C GLU A 82 -1.01 3.51 -12.12
N GLU A 83 0.25 3.90 -11.87
CA GLU A 83 0.92 3.64 -10.60
C GLU A 83 0.26 4.36 -9.42
N HIS A 84 -0.20 5.60 -9.60
CA HIS A 84 -0.97 6.30 -8.58
C HIS A 84 -2.23 5.53 -8.16
N VAL A 85 -3.00 5.10 -9.16
CA VAL A 85 -4.26 4.38 -8.91
C VAL A 85 -3.97 2.98 -8.35
N ALA A 86 -2.92 2.31 -8.82
CA ALA A 86 -2.53 0.99 -8.31
C ALA A 86 -2.03 1.04 -6.86
N ILE A 87 -1.25 2.06 -6.48
CA ILE A 87 -0.82 2.29 -5.09
C ILE A 87 -2.02 2.49 -4.16
N PHE A 88 -3.06 3.19 -4.62
CA PHE A 88 -4.26 3.41 -3.81
C PHE A 88 -5.11 2.14 -3.62
N LEU A 89 -5.10 1.23 -4.60
CA LEU A 89 -5.92 0.03 -4.61
C LEU A 89 -5.26 -1.20 -3.97
N TYR A 90 -3.92 -1.23 -3.92
CA TYR A 90 -3.12 -2.35 -3.40
C TYR A 90 -2.93 -2.26 -1.87
#